data_AF-M0NW54-F1
#
_entry.id   AF-M0NW54-F1
#
_cell.length_a   1.000
_cell.length_b   1.000
_cell.length_c   1.000
_cell.angle_alpha   90.00
_cell.angle_beta   90.00
_cell.angle_gamma   90.00
#
_symmetry.space_group_name_H-M   'P 1'
#
loop_
_entity.id
_entity.type
_entity.pdbx_description
1 polymer ?
#
loop_
_entity_poly.entity_id
_entity_poly.type
_entity_poly.pdbx_seq_one_letter_code
_entity_poly.pdbx_strand_id
1 'polypeptide(L)'
;MKRRNLILLLGGASSGAMSVGTGAFSSMEAERGVEVNVVNDERAFVGYRSNDRTLPDDANVDDGTVDLVTVTNQFAQKIEIIDATIDDGSEYFGEPNVPEGAFEAGEAKTVTADPNLSAEDEVDVAVTVSVEGKGVSAKVFGDSDTRRFQVTQDDGTASLVRFNGRGTINVGNRSQNGDTVDIDVYRIPNGSSAEDPSVEEESAEVEAGKNEGFDGWVVAVGVDGDIYQHPSWNADACEFSSSKGGDGVIVDDPPSC
;
A
#
# COMPACT_ATOMS: atom_id res chain seq x y z
N MET A 1 -80.86 -9.16 -18.75
CA MET A 1 -79.68 -8.61 -18.06
C MET A 1 -80.08 -7.32 -17.33
N LYS A 2 -79.59 -7.14 -16.08
CA LYS A 2 -79.45 -5.92 -15.25
C LYS A 2 -80.51 -4.79 -15.46
N ARG A 3 -81.56 -4.66 -14.62
CA ARG A 3 -81.63 -4.01 -13.28
C ARG A 3 -80.90 -2.65 -13.25
N ARG A 4 -81.42 -1.50 -12.81
CA ARG A 4 -82.72 -0.94 -12.34
C ARG A 4 -82.40 0.56 -12.08
N ASN A 5 -83.40 1.44 -12.24
CA ASN A 5 -83.71 2.74 -11.58
C ASN A 5 -82.55 3.55 -10.93
N LEU A 6 -82.51 4.89 -10.95
CA LEU A 6 -83.43 5.75 -10.18
C LEU A 6 -82.91 7.22 -10.09
N ILE A 7 -83.85 8.19 -10.23
CA ILE A 7 -83.98 9.50 -9.56
C ILE A 7 -83.01 10.67 -9.85
N LEU A 8 -83.57 11.61 -10.64
CA LEU A 8 -83.54 13.07 -10.44
C LEU A 8 -83.80 13.49 -8.99
N LEU A 9 -83.13 14.52 -8.46
CA LEU A 9 -83.74 15.72 -7.83
C LEU A 9 -82.78 16.50 -6.90
N LEU A 10 -82.90 17.82 -6.98
CA LEU A 10 -82.66 18.86 -5.95
C LEU A 10 -81.19 19.07 -5.51
N GLY A 11 -80.60 20.25 -5.62
CA GLY A 11 -81.14 21.54 -5.22
C GLY A 11 -80.64 21.85 -3.81
N GLY A 12 -79.76 22.85 -3.65
CA GLY A 12 -79.28 23.24 -2.33
C GLY A 12 -78.10 24.22 -2.38
N ALA A 13 -78.42 25.50 -2.53
CA ALA A 13 -77.53 26.58 -2.16
C ALA A 13 -77.41 26.63 -0.63
N SER A 14 -76.21 26.52 -0.09
CA SER A 14 -75.92 26.94 1.28
C SER A 14 -74.44 27.28 1.41
N SER A 15 -74.22 28.59 1.41
CA SER A 15 -73.00 29.27 1.80
C SER A 15 -72.43 28.71 3.11
N GLY A 16 -71.19 28.22 3.04
CA GLY A 16 -70.31 28.02 4.19
C GLY A 16 -69.06 28.84 3.94
N ALA A 17 -69.05 30.07 4.44
CA ALA A 17 -67.84 30.86 4.54
C ALA A 17 -66.81 30.08 5.36
N MET A 18 -65.57 30.03 4.86
CA MET A 18 -64.30 30.16 5.59
C MET A 18 -63.19 29.78 4.60
N SER A 19 -62.90 30.67 3.66
CA SER A 19 -61.59 30.71 3.01
C SER A 19 -60.56 31.16 4.06
N VAL A 20 -60.27 30.28 5.01
CA VAL A 20 -59.01 30.36 5.74
C VAL A 20 -57.98 30.04 4.69
N GLY A 21 -57.29 31.09 4.23
CA GLY A 21 -56.03 30.93 3.55
C GLY A 21 -55.12 30.18 4.50
N THR A 22 -55.05 28.87 4.36
CA THR A 22 -53.82 28.15 4.68
C THR A 22 -52.82 28.71 3.70
N GLY A 23 -52.16 29.80 4.11
CA GLY A 23 -50.84 30.14 3.62
C GLY A 23 -50.04 28.87 3.78
N ALA A 24 -49.97 28.11 2.70
CA ALA A 24 -49.07 27.00 2.59
C ALA A 24 -47.70 27.65 2.75
N PHE A 25 -47.17 27.58 3.97
CA PHE A 25 -45.74 27.56 4.15
C PHE A 25 -45.30 26.35 3.33
N SER A 26 -44.99 26.60 2.06
CA SER A 26 -44.18 25.69 1.28
C SER A 26 -42.86 25.68 2.02
N SER A 27 -42.73 24.72 2.94
CA SER A 27 -41.45 24.27 3.42
C SER A 27 -40.73 23.83 2.15
N MET A 28 -39.90 24.72 1.60
CA MET A 28 -38.75 24.27 0.85
C MET A 28 -37.90 23.50 1.86
N GLU A 29 -38.20 22.22 2.03
CA GLU A 29 -37.19 21.24 2.39
C GLU A 29 -36.19 21.29 1.24
N ALA A 30 -35.22 22.21 1.37
CA ALA A 30 -34.02 22.15 0.58
C ALA A 30 -33.29 20.92 1.06
N GLU A 31 -33.61 19.77 0.47
CA GLU A 31 -32.80 18.57 0.49
C GLU A 31 -31.46 18.96 -0.14
N ARG A 32 -30.55 19.51 0.67
CA ARG A 32 -29.14 19.60 0.31
C ARG A 32 -28.57 18.20 0.48
N GLY A 33 -28.94 17.30 -0.42
CA GLY A 33 -28.17 16.09 -0.69
C GLY A 33 -26.86 16.54 -1.31
N VAL A 34 -25.84 16.77 -0.49
CA VAL A 34 -24.48 17.00 -0.98
C VAL A 34 -23.92 15.61 -1.28
N GLU A 35 -24.05 15.19 -2.54
CA GLU A 35 -23.33 14.04 -3.07
C GLU A 35 -21.90 14.48 -3.36
N VAL A 36 -20.99 14.19 -2.43
CA VAL A 36 -19.55 14.41 -2.64
C VAL A 36 -19.02 13.25 -3.46
N ASN A 37 -18.81 13.50 -4.75
CA ASN A 37 -18.11 12.57 -5.63
C ASN A 37 -16.63 12.55 -5.23
N VAL A 38 -16.12 11.40 -4.79
CA VAL A 38 -14.72 11.26 -4.36
C VAL A 38 -13.85 10.95 -5.58
N VAL A 39 -13.33 11.99 -6.23
CA VAL A 39 -12.28 11.88 -7.25
C VAL A 39 -10.93 11.65 -6.58
N ASN A 40 -9.99 11.03 -7.31
CA ASN A 40 -8.58 10.98 -6.93
C ASN A 40 -7.98 12.40 -7.08
N ASP A 41 -8.31 13.29 -6.15
CA ASP A 41 -7.87 14.69 -6.11
C ASP A 41 -7.06 14.91 -4.83
N GLU A 42 -5.84 15.38 -4.98
CA GLU A 42 -4.94 15.76 -3.89
C GLU A 42 -5.52 16.86 -2.98
N ARG A 43 -6.67 17.46 -3.35
CA ARG A 43 -7.42 18.48 -2.60
C ARG A 43 -8.65 17.95 -1.85
N ALA A 44 -8.80 16.64 -1.71
CA ALA A 44 -9.90 16.07 -0.92
C ALA A 44 -9.76 16.45 0.57
N PHE A 45 -10.86 16.85 1.21
CA PHE A 45 -10.85 17.24 2.63
C PHE A 45 -10.29 16.16 3.58
N VAL A 46 -10.31 14.90 3.13
CA VAL A 46 -9.58 13.79 3.72
C VAL A 46 -8.67 13.21 2.63
N GLY A 47 -7.36 13.32 2.82
CA GLY A 47 -6.40 12.60 2.00
C GLY A 47 -6.41 11.13 2.38
N TYR A 48 -6.42 10.25 1.39
CA TYR A 48 -6.38 8.80 1.57
C TYR A 48 -5.31 8.25 0.64
N ARG A 49 -4.36 7.50 1.20
CA ARG A 49 -3.28 6.87 0.44
C ARG A 49 -3.13 5.42 0.85
N SER A 50 -3.26 4.54 -0.12
CA SER A 50 -2.89 3.13 -0.10
C SER A 50 -1.81 2.90 -1.15
N ASN A 51 -0.92 1.94 -0.91
CA ASN A 51 0.11 1.54 -1.88
C ASN A 51 0.29 0.04 -1.79
N ASP A 52 0.63 -0.59 -2.91
CA ASP A 52 1.00 -2.00 -2.95
C ASP A 52 2.21 -2.26 -2.06
N ARG A 53 2.23 -3.42 -1.40
CA ARG A 53 3.20 -3.78 -0.39
C ARG A 53 3.68 -5.20 -0.56
N THR A 54 4.98 -5.39 -0.38
CA THR A 54 5.58 -6.71 -0.20
C THR A 54 6.07 -6.81 1.24
N LEU A 55 5.64 -7.84 1.95
CA LEU A 55 6.06 -8.16 3.31
C LEU A 55 7.20 -9.17 3.23
N PRO A 56 8.31 -8.98 3.96
CA PRO A 56 9.37 -9.98 4.02
C PRO A 56 8.87 -11.25 4.72
N ASP A 57 9.45 -12.41 4.39
CA ASP A 57 9.11 -13.74 4.94
C ASP A 57 9.07 -13.78 6.49
N ASP A 58 9.77 -12.85 7.11
CA ASP A 58 9.90 -12.71 8.55
C ASP A 58 9.05 -11.61 9.18
N ALA A 59 7.99 -11.11 8.49
CA ALA A 59 7.09 -9.94 8.71
C ALA A 59 6.70 -9.48 10.15
N ASN A 60 7.38 -9.95 11.18
CA ASN A 60 7.71 -9.32 12.45
C ASN A 60 8.75 -8.18 12.29
N VAL A 61 8.56 -7.23 11.37
CA VAL A 61 9.41 -6.03 11.34
C VAL A 61 8.92 -5.07 12.44
N ASP A 62 9.73 -4.94 13.49
CA ASP A 62 9.68 -4.05 14.66
C ASP A 62 8.43 -4.02 15.58
N ASP A 63 7.21 -4.25 15.08
CA ASP A 63 5.99 -4.37 15.91
C ASP A 63 5.00 -5.47 15.49
N GLY A 64 5.25 -6.13 14.34
CA GLY A 64 4.40 -7.20 13.82
C GLY A 64 3.14 -6.73 13.09
N THR A 65 3.00 -5.43 12.80
CA THR A 65 1.86 -4.87 12.07
C THR A 65 2.26 -4.32 10.70
N VAL A 66 1.32 -4.32 9.76
CA VAL A 66 1.47 -3.71 8.43
C VAL A 66 0.65 -2.42 8.34
N ASP A 67 1.22 -1.34 7.78
CA ASP A 67 0.38 -0.19 7.44
C ASP A 67 -0.56 -0.54 6.28
N LEU A 68 -1.85 -0.33 6.51
CA LEU A 68 -2.87 -0.50 5.49
C LEU A 68 -3.07 0.80 4.72
N VAL A 69 -3.36 1.88 5.44
CA VAL A 69 -3.71 3.17 4.81
C VAL A 69 -3.23 4.36 5.62
N THR A 70 -2.73 5.38 4.92
CA THR A 70 -2.44 6.70 5.52
C THR A 70 -3.59 7.67 5.24
N VAL A 71 -4.12 8.26 6.31
CA VAL A 71 -5.17 9.28 6.27
C VAL A 71 -4.59 10.64 6.62
N THR A 72 -4.76 11.63 5.75
CA THR A 72 -4.28 13.00 5.96
C THR A 72 -5.46 13.94 6.19
N ASN A 73 -5.40 14.73 7.25
CA ASN A 73 -6.43 15.73 7.52
C ASN A 73 -6.20 16.96 6.64
N GLN A 74 -7.11 17.27 5.72
CA GLN A 74 -7.08 18.53 4.97
C GLN A 74 -8.17 19.51 5.42
N PHE A 75 -8.96 19.18 6.44
CA PHE A 75 -9.84 20.15 7.09
C PHE A 75 -9.00 21.16 7.88
N ALA A 76 -9.51 22.38 8.00
CA ALA A 76 -8.90 23.42 8.83
C ALA A 76 -9.00 23.16 10.35
N GLN A 77 -9.69 22.09 10.74
CA GLN A 77 -9.98 21.73 12.12
C GLN A 77 -9.51 20.30 12.39
N LYS A 78 -9.33 19.98 13.68
CA LYS A 78 -8.95 18.63 14.08
C LYS A 78 -10.01 17.60 13.71
N ILE A 79 -9.55 16.45 13.25
CA ILE A 79 -10.35 15.25 13.06
C ILE A 79 -9.68 14.06 13.76
N GLU A 80 -10.42 13.01 14.00
CA GLU A 80 -9.97 11.74 14.55
C GLU A 80 -10.46 10.60 13.65
N ILE A 81 -9.67 9.54 13.52
CA ILE A 81 -10.14 8.31 12.90
C ILE A 81 -10.94 7.57 13.96
N ILE A 82 -12.23 7.36 13.70
CA ILE A 82 -13.13 6.72 14.68
C ILE A 82 -13.35 5.24 14.38
N ASP A 83 -13.10 4.82 13.14
CA ASP A 83 -13.36 3.46 12.68
C ASP A 83 -12.57 3.18 11.39
N ALA A 84 -12.07 1.96 11.25
CA ALA A 84 -11.48 1.45 10.03
C ALA A 84 -11.93 0.00 9.83
N THR A 85 -12.33 -0.34 8.61
CA THR A 85 -12.80 -1.67 8.23
C THR A 85 -12.04 -2.13 7.00
N ILE A 86 -11.51 -3.36 7.03
CA ILE A 86 -10.99 -4.03 5.83
C ILE A 86 -12.18 -4.67 5.12
N ASP A 87 -12.55 -4.12 3.97
CA ASP A 87 -13.70 -4.61 3.19
C ASP A 87 -13.34 -5.87 2.39
N ASP A 88 -12.13 -5.90 1.83
CA ASP A 88 -11.57 -7.04 1.09
C ASP A 88 -10.19 -7.40 1.64
N GLY A 89 -9.90 -8.70 1.73
CA GLY A 89 -8.66 -9.23 2.29
C GLY A 89 -8.69 -9.42 3.81
N SER A 90 -9.82 -9.16 4.47
CA SER A 90 -9.96 -9.19 5.95
C SER A 90 -9.56 -10.51 6.62
N GLU A 91 -9.62 -11.63 5.92
CA GLU A 91 -9.24 -12.96 6.41
C GLU A 91 -7.72 -13.12 6.57
N TYR A 92 -6.95 -12.26 5.92
CA TYR A 92 -5.48 -12.22 5.96
C TYR A 92 -4.95 -11.20 6.95
N PHE A 93 -5.81 -10.55 7.74
CA PHE A 93 -5.41 -9.55 8.72
C PHE A 93 -6.17 -9.70 10.04
N GLY A 94 -5.53 -9.26 11.12
CA GLY A 94 -6.18 -8.98 12.40
C GLY A 94 -7.13 -7.78 12.31
N GLU A 95 -7.73 -7.43 13.45
CA GLU A 95 -8.56 -6.24 13.55
C GLU A 95 -7.73 -4.97 13.29
N PRO A 96 -8.21 -4.01 12.47
CA PRO A 96 -7.46 -2.79 12.18
C PRO A 96 -7.13 -1.99 13.45
N ASN A 97 -5.86 -1.67 13.62
CA ASN A 97 -5.40 -0.74 14.65
C ASN A 97 -5.67 0.70 14.21
N VAL A 98 -6.64 1.34 14.86
CA VAL A 98 -6.97 2.75 14.64
C VAL A 98 -6.12 3.62 15.59
N PRO A 99 -5.32 4.56 15.06
CA PRO A 99 -4.45 5.38 15.89
C PRO A 99 -5.24 6.37 16.74
N GLU A 100 -5.04 6.32 18.06
CA GLU A 100 -5.79 7.14 19.02
C GLU A 100 -5.55 8.65 18.86
N GLY A 101 -6.60 9.44 19.08
CA GLY A 101 -6.52 10.89 19.24
C GLY A 101 -6.74 11.68 17.95
N ALA A 102 -7.15 12.94 18.12
CA ALA A 102 -7.35 13.84 17.00
C ALA A 102 -6.01 14.39 16.45
N PHE A 103 -5.99 14.70 15.16
CA PHE A 103 -4.84 15.24 14.43
C PHE A 103 -5.20 16.53 13.70
N GLU A 104 -4.25 17.47 13.66
CA GLU A 104 -4.40 18.84 13.14
C GLU A 104 -4.48 18.86 11.61
N ALA A 105 -4.80 20.03 11.05
CA ALA A 105 -4.77 20.26 9.61
C ALA A 105 -3.35 20.00 9.05
N GLY A 106 -3.27 19.17 8.02
CA GLY A 106 -2.02 18.77 7.36
C GLY A 106 -1.31 17.58 8.01
N GLU A 107 -1.73 17.15 9.21
CA GLU A 107 -1.18 15.96 9.84
C GLU A 107 -1.75 14.69 9.20
N ALA A 108 -0.97 13.62 9.27
CA ALA A 108 -1.34 12.31 8.77
C ALA A 108 -1.25 11.26 9.88
N LYS A 109 -2.14 10.28 9.81
CA LYS A 109 -2.17 9.12 10.68
C LYS A 109 -2.36 7.85 9.87
N THR A 110 -1.83 6.75 10.37
CA THR A 110 -1.80 5.48 9.65
C THR A 110 -2.61 4.44 10.40
N VAL A 111 -3.47 3.73 9.67
CA VAL A 111 -4.17 2.54 10.15
C VAL A 111 -3.29 1.34 9.83
N THR A 112 -3.02 0.49 10.83
CA THR A 112 -2.23 -0.73 10.68
C THR A 112 -3.07 -1.97 11.00
N ALA A 113 -2.58 -3.17 10.69
CA ALA A 113 -3.17 -4.43 11.17
C ALA A 113 -2.10 -5.53 11.25
N ASP A 114 -2.33 -6.55 12.07
CA ASP A 114 -1.47 -7.74 12.10
C ASP A 114 -1.68 -8.58 10.82
N PRO A 115 -0.66 -8.85 9.99
CA PRO A 115 -0.81 -9.71 8.84
C PRO A 115 -0.89 -11.18 9.26
N ASN A 116 -1.71 -11.94 8.54
CA ASN A 116 -1.85 -13.40 8.62
C ASN A 116 -1.80 -13.98 7.21
N LEU A 117 -0.69 -13.69 6.52
CA LEU A 117 -0.38 -14.15 5.17
C LEU A 117 0.55 -15.35 5.25
N SER A 118 0.40 -16.30 4.34
CA SER A 118 1.35 -17.38 4.10
C SER A 118 2.29 -16.99 2.96
N ALA A 119 3.48 -17.61 2.91
CA ALA A 119 4.36 -17.51 1.75
C ALA A 119 3.56 -17.80 0.46
N GLU A 120 3.81 -17.01 -0.59
CA GLU A 120 3.10 -17.04 -1.88
C GLU A 120 1.69 -16.40 -1.90
N ASP A 121 1.17 -15.88 -0.79
CA ASP A 121 -0.11 -15.16 -0.81
C ASP A 121 0.03 -13.79 -1.49
N GLU A 122 -0.85 -13.54 -2.46
CA GLU A 122 -1.06 -12.25 -3.11
C GLU A 122 -2.51 -11.84 -2.88
N VAL A 123 -2.73 -10.77 -2.11
CA VAL A 123 -4.05 -10.37 -1.60
C VAL A 123 -4.39 -8.96 -2.03
N ASP A 124 -5.55 -8.80 -2.67
CA ASP A 124 -6.15 -7.49 -2.92
C ASP A 124 -6.84 -6.99 -1.64
N VAL A 125 -6.42 -5.81 -1.18
CA VAL A 125 -6.91 -5.19 0.05
C VAL A 125 -7.67 -3.91 -0.26
N ALA A 126 -8.80 -3.74 0.43
CA ALA A 126 -9.57 -2.50 0.42
C ALA A 126 -9.92 -2.10 1.85
N VAL A 127 -9.63 -0.85 2.23
CA VAL A 127 -9.90 -0.37 3.59
C VAL A 127 -10.79 0.86 3.58
N THR A 128 -11.93 0.77 4.24
CA THR A 128 -12.82 1.90 4.48
C THR A 128 -12.50 2.56 5.81
N VAL A 129 -12.37 3.88 5.81
CA VAL A 129 -12.06 4.67 7.01
C VAL A 129 -13.14 5.70 7.29
N SER A 130 -13.52 5.82 8.56
CA SER A 130 -14.43 6.86 9.04
C SER A 130 -13.68 7.86 9.91
N VAL A 131 -13.86 9.14 9.64
CA VAL A 131 -13.26 10.25 10.41
C VAL A 131 -14.33 11.18 10.95
N GLU A 132 -14.10 11.72 12.14
CA GLU A 132 -14.98 12.68 12.78
C GLU A 132 -14.20 13.88 13.34
N GLY A 133 -14.79 15.06 13.24
CA GLY A 133 -14.28 16.27 13.84
C GLY A 133 -15.42 17.22 14.20
N LYS A 134 -15.10 18.41 14.68
CA LYS A 134 -16.11 19.36 15.16
C LYS A 134 -17.04 19.82 14.02
N GLY A 135 -18.22 19.22 13.91
CA GLY A 135 -19.20 19.56 12.87
C GLY A 135 -18.86 19.02 11.49
N VAL A 136 -17.96 18.05 11.39
CA VAL A 136 -17.67 17.30 10.15
C VAL A 136 -17.59 15.82 10.47
N SER A 137 -18.12 15.00 9.57
CA SER A 137 -17.86 13.58 9.52
C SER A 137 -17.67 13.19 8.06
N ALA A 138 -16.79 12.24 7.82
CA ALA A 138 -16.55 11.72 6.48
C ALA A 138 -16.26 10.23 6.55
N LYS A 139 -16.66 9.51 5.50
CA LYS A 139 -16.34 8.11 5.29
C LYS A 139 -15.68 7.97 3.93
N VAL A 140 -14.51 7.37 3.91
CA VAL A 140 -13.72 7.15 2.69
C VAL A 140 -13.72 5.65 2.41
N PHE A 141 -14.35 5.27 1.29
CA PHE A 141 -14.45 3.86 0.89
C PHE A 141 -13.19 3.43 0.12
N GLY A 142 -12.61 2.31 0.53
CA GLY A 142 -11.41 1.74 -0.08
C GLY A 142 -11.70 0.80 -1.26
N ASP A 143 -12.94 0.37 -1.43
CA ASP A 143 -13.40 -0.61 -2.43
C ASP A 143 -13.41 -0.10 -3.88
N SER A 144 -13.05 1.16 -4.11
CA SER A 144 -12.92 1.74 -5.44
C SER A 144 -11.66 1.26 -6.16
N ASP A 145 -11.72 1.08 -7.49
CA ASP A 145 -10.59 0.66 -8.34
C ASP A 145 -9.27 1.42 -8.13
N THR A 146 -9.33 2.67 -7.66
CA THR A 146 -8.14 3.53 -7.44
C THR A 146 -7.59 3.52 -6.02
N ARG A 147 -8.18 2.75 -5.10
CA ARG A 147 -7.80 2.68 -3.68
C ARG A 147 -7.51 1.28 -3.19
N ARG A 148 -7.85 0.27 -3.98
CA ARG A 148 -7.37 -1.09 -3.76
C ARG A 148 -5.86 -1.10 -3.91
N PHE A 149 -5.22 -1.94 -3.12
CA PHE A 149 -3.79 -2.16 -3.15
C PHE A 149 -3.51 -3.63 -2.89
N GLN A 150 -2.38 -4.10 -3.35
CA GLN A 150 -1.97 -5.48 -3.22
C GLN A 150 -1.02 -5.65 -2.04
N VAL A 151 -1.21 -6.69 -1.25
CA VAL A 151 -0.24 -7.13 -0.24
C VAL A 151 0.25 -8.51 -0.63
N THR A 152 1.57 -8.64 -0.82
CA THR A 152 2.23 -9.89 -1.18
C THR A 152 3.17 -10.30 -0.08
N GLN A 153 3.16 -11.57 0.29
CA GLN A 153 4.17 -12.16 1.16
C GLN A 153 5.35 -12.63 0.29
N ASP A 154 6.53 -12.03 0.48
CA ASP A 154 7.76 -12.52 -0.15
C ASP A 154 8.06 -13.91 0.41
N ASP A 155 8.19 -14.91 -0.47
CA ASP A 155 8.45 -16.30 -0.13
C ASP A 155 9.95 -16.60 0.02
N GLY A 156 10.77 -15.55 0.01
CA GLY A 156 12.23 -15.63 0.11
C GLY A 156 12.89 -16.27 -1.11
N THR A 157 12.12 -16.59 -2.16
CA THR A 157 12.64 -17.15 -3.42
C THR A 157 12.95 -16.08 -4.45
N ALA A 158 12.36 -14.89 -4.32
CA ALA A 158 12.77 -13.72 -5.08
C ALA A 158 14.16 -13.27 -4.59
N SER A 159 15.17 -13.43 -5.44
CA SER A 159 16.51 -12.98 -5.08
C SER A 159 16.54 -11.48 -4.85
N LEU A 160 16.84 -11.07 -3.61
CA LEU A 160 16.99 -9.67 -3.24
C LEU A 160 18.09 -8.99 -4.07
N VAL A 161 19.07 -9.74 -4.58
CA VAL A 161 20.16 -9.20 -5.38
C VAL A 161 20.10 -9.76 -6.79
N ARG A 162 19.95 -8.87 -7.77
CA ARG A 162 20.06 -9.20 -9.19
C ARG A 162 21.38 -8.70 -9.75
N PHE A 163 22.11 -9.58 -10.40
CA PHE A 163 23.34 -9.24 -11.12
C PHE A 163 23.00 -8.86 -12.56
N ASN A 164 23.36 -7.66 -12.98
CA ASN A 164 23.18 -7.14 -14.34
C ASN A 164 24.49 -7.23 -15.14
N GLY A 165 25.06 -8.43 -15.18
CA GLY A 165 26.38 -8.70 -15.72
C GLY A 165 27.44 -8.75 -14.61
N ARG A 166 28.71 -8.56 -14.97
CA ARG A 166 29.82 -8.84 -14.05
C ARG A 166 30.08 -7.79 -12.99
N GLY A 167 29.70 -6.53 -13.19
CA GLY A 167 30.07 -5.42 -12.29
C GLY A 167 28.89 -4.54 -11.90
N THR A 168 27.68 -4.93 -12.25
CA THR A 168 26.48 -4.14 -11.98
C THR A 168 25.49 -4.99 -11.23
N ILE A 169 24.95 -4.47 -10.15
CA ILE A 169 23.95 -5.13 -9.32
C ILE A 169 22.70 -4.26 -9.22
N ASN A 170 21.60 -4.87 -8.84
CA ASN A 170 20.38 -4.22 -8.41
C ASN A 170 19.95 -4.92 -7.13
N VAL A 171 19.94 -4.17 -6.03
CA VAL A 171 19.49 -4.69 -4.74
C VAL A 171 18.04 -4.25 -4.60
N GLY A 172 17.14 -5.23 -4.57
CA GLY A 172 15.74 -5.04 -4.25
C GLY A 172 15.58 -4.44 -2.87
N ASN A 173 14.40 -3.91 -2.59
CA ASN A 173 14.13 -3.25 -1.33
C ASN A 173 13.30 -4.16 -0.43
N ARG A 174 13.77 -4.46 0.79
CA ARG A 174 12.92 -5.02 1.86
C ARG A 174 12.14 -3.93 2.63
N SER A 175 12.55 -2.66 2.53
CA SER A 175 11.94 -1.50 3.23
C SER A 175 11.44 -0.41 2.27
N GLN A 176 10.12 -0.26 2.13
CA GLN A 176 9.42 0.43 1.04
C GLN A 176 9.60 1.96 0.87
N ASN A 177 10.69 2.60 1.30
CA ASN A 177 10.83 4.06 1.25
C ASN A 177 12.07 4.59 0.53
N GLY A 178 12.52 3.96 -0.56
CA GLY A 178 13.62 4.50 -1.37
C GLY A 178 14.89 4.74 -0.55
N ASP A 179 15.06 3.94 0.49
CA ASP A 179 16.17 4.03 1.43
C ASP A 179 17.44 3.45 0.80
N THR A 180 18.57 3.95 1.27
CA THR A 180 19.85 3.31 1.03
C THR A 180 19.90 1.98 1.77
N VAL A 181 20.48 0.97 1.15
CA VAL A 181 20.72 -0.36 1.72
C VAL A 181 22.22 -0.51 1.93
N ASP A 182 22.62 -0.81 3.17
CA ASP A 182 23.99 -1.21 3.49
C ASP A 182 24.25 -2.61 2.95
N ILE A 183 25.31 -2.75 2.15
CA ILE A 183 25.68 -4.02 1.53
C ILE A 183 27.17 -4.29 1.67
N ASP A 184 27.56 -5.56 1.69
CA ASP A 184 28.95 -5.99 1.57
C ASP A 184 29.19 -6.57 0.18
N VAL A 185 30.07 -5.95 -0.60
CA VAL A 185 30.33 -6.34 -1.99
C VAL A 185 31.60 -7.17 -2.06
N TYR A 186 31.46 -8.42 -2.49
CA TYR A 186 32.58 -9.32 -2.76
C TYR A 186 32.93 -9.26 -4.24
N ARG A 187 34.12 -8.79 -4.58
CA ARG A 187 34.53 -8.58 -5.97
C ARG A 187 35.98 -8.92 -6.26
N ILE A 188 36.27 -9.15 -7.54
CA ILE A 188 37.62 -9.27 -8.07
C ILE A 188 37.99 -7.94 -8.74
N PRO A 189 38.97 -7.18 -8.22
CA PRO A 189 39.38 -5.91 -8.80
C PRO A 189 39.82 -6.00 -10.26
N ASN A 190 39.62 -4.92 -11.01
CA ASN A 190 40.18 -4.82 -12.36
C ASN A 190 41.71 -4.87 -12.31
N GLY A 191 42.32 -5.77 -13.09
CA GLY A 191 43.77 -5.95 -13.15
C GLY A 191 44.32 -7.02 -12.19
N SER A 192 43.46 -7.71 -11.43
CA SER A 192 43.84 -8.92 -10.71
C SER A 192 44.44 -9.96 -11.65
N SER A 193 45.42 -10.72 -11.13
CA SER A 193 46.07 -11.78 -11.89
C SER A 193 45.04 -12.81 -12.33
N ALA A 194 44.98 -13.12 -13.63
CA ALA A 194 44.14 -14.20 -14.14
C ALA A 194 44.58 -15.58 -13.60
N GLU A 195 45.81 -15.68 -13.08
CA GLU A 195 46.35 -16.92 -12.51
C GLU A 195 46.07 -17.06 -11.01
N ASP A 196 45.70 -15.96 -10.33
CA ASP A 196 45.46 -15.93 -8.88
C ASP A 196 44.56 -14.73 -8.53
N PRO A 197 43.25 -14.79 -8.85
CA PRO A 197 42.33 -13.70 -8.57
C PRO A 197 41.99 -13.68 -7.08
N SER A 198 42.26 -12.57 -6.38
CA SER A 198 41.80 -12.40 -4.99
C SER A 198 40.42 -11.73 -4.95
N VAL A 199 39.52 -12.28 -4.14
CA VAL A 199 38.24 -11.64 -3.81
C VAL A 199 38.47 -10.61 -2.71
N GLU A 200 38.04 -9.38 -2.94
CA GLU A 200 38.05 -8.28 -1.98
C GLU A 200 36.62 -7.98 -1.52
N GLU A 201 36.48 -7.61 -0.26
CA GLU A 201 35.24 -7.18 0.36
C GLU A 201 35.24 -5.65 0.54
N GLU A 202 34.16 -5.00 0.15
CA GLU A 202 33.93 -3.58 0.40
C GLU A 202 32.47 -3.34 0.81
N SER A 203 32.26 -2.69 1.95
CA SER A 203 30.94 -2.23 2.36
C SER A 203 30.54 -0.96 1.60
N ALA A 204 29.30 -0.90 1.13
CA ALA A 204 28.75 0.21 0.37
C ALA A 204 27.28 0.48 0.72
N GLU A 205 26.83 1.71 0.55
CA GLU A 205 25.42 2.09 0.60
C GLU A 205 24.87 2.22 -0.83
N VAL A 206 23.80 1.52 -1.15
CA VAL A 206 23.19 1.52 -2.50
C VAL A 206 21.73 1.94 -2.46
N GLU A 207 21.25 2.66 -3.48
CA GLU A 207 19.83 2.98 -3.59
C GLU A 207 19.05 1.73 -4.04
N ALA A 208 18.09 1.30 -3.22
CA ALA A 208 17.30 0.11 -3.52
C ALA A 208 16.51 0.26 -4.84
N GLY A 209 16.42 -0.83 -5.60
CA GLY A 209 15.75 -0.91 -6.90
C GLY A 209 16.50 -0.23 -8.04
N LYS A 210 17.68 0.36 -7.79
CA LYS A 210 18.53 0.97 -8.84
C LYS A 210 19.74 0.11 -9.18
N ASN A 211 20.24 0.32 -10.40
CA ASN A 211 21.45 -0.35 -10.86
C ASN A 211 22.66 0.39 -10.34
N GLU A 212 23.47 -0.30 -9.54
CA GLU A 212 24.73 0.20 -9.03
C GLU A 212 25.92 -0.50 -9.69
N GLY A 213 26.92 0.30 -10.06
CA GLY A 213 28.10 -0.16 -10.78
C GLY A 213 29.34 -0.14 -9.88
N PHE A 214 30.03 -1.27 -9.83
CA PHE A 214 31.29 -1.44 -9.11
C PHE A 214 32.43 -1.65 -10.10
N ASP A 215 33.62 -1.19 -9.73
CA ASP A 215 34.84 -1.51 -10.48
C ASP A 215 35.22 -2.97 -10.25
N GLY A 216 35.64 -3.68 -11.30
CA GLY A 216 35.95 -5.11 -11.23
C GLY A 216 34.74 -6.02 -11.48
N TRP A 217 34.84 -7.27 -11.03
CA TRP A 217 33.79 -8.29 -11.16
C TRP A 217 33.19 -8.63 -9.80
N VAL A 218 31.93 -8.30 -9.58
CA VAL A 218 31.17 -8.66 -8.39
C VAL A 218 30.81 -10.15 -8.46
N VAL A 219 31.29 -10.91 -7.47
CA VAL A 219 31.09 -12.35 -7.36
C VAL A 219 30.02 -12.70 -6.32
N ALA A 220 29.82 -11.85 -5.31
CA ALA A 220 28.70 -11.94 -4.38
C ALA A 220 28.37 -10.59 -3.74
N VAL A 221 27.19 -10.49 -3.14
CA VAL A 221 26.74 -9.34 -2.34
C VAL A 221 26.12 -9.87 -1.06
N GLY A 222 26.58 -9.38 0.09
CA GLY A 222 25.97 -9.58 1.40
C GLY A 222 24.92 -8.51 1.68
N VAL A 223 23.72 -8.91 2.08
CA VAL A 223 22.64 -8.01 2.49
C VAL A 223 21.91 -8.65 3.67
N ASP A 224 21.77 -7.92 4.78
CA ASP A 224 21.11 -8.40 6.01
C ASP A 224 21.62 -9.74 6.55
N GLY A 225 22.90 -10.07 6.31
CA GLY A 225 23.52 -11.33 6.72
C GLY A 225 23.36 -12.49 5.73
N ASP A 226 22.53 -12.35 4.70
CA ASP A 226 22.44 -13.29 3.58
C ASP A 226 23.50 -12.97 2.52
N ILE A 227 24.12 -13.98 1.91
CA ILE A 227 25.11 -13.80 0.85
C ILE A 227 24.55 -14.29 -0.47
N TYR A 228 24.41 -13.38 -1.43
CA TYR A 228 23.92 -13.64 -2.78
C TYR A 228 25.10 -13.79 -3.73
N GLN A 229 25.41 -15.00 -4.16
CA GLN A 229 26.45 -15.27 -5.15
C GLN A 229 25.95 -15.03 -6.58
N HIS A 230 26.80 -14.46 -7.43
CA HIS A 230 26.50 -14.30 -8.84
C HIS A 230 26.24 -15.68 -9.49
N PRO A 231 25.13 -15.88 -10.23
CA PRO A 231 24.70 -17.21 -10.68
C PRO A 231 25.66 -17.89 -11.66
N SER A 232 26.44 -17.10 -12.40
CA SER A 232 27.49 -17.63 -13.29
C SER A 232 28.86 -17.81 -12.62
N TRP A 233 29.05 -17.44 -11.35
CA TRP A 233 30.33 -17.56 -10.64
C TRP A 233 30.54 -18.99 -10.14
N ASN A 234 31.75 -19.51 -10.32
CA ASN A 234 32.19 -20.78 -9.77
C ASN A 234 33.36 -20.53 -8.81
N ALA A 235 33.11 -20.70 -7.50
CA ALA A 235 34.11 -20.47 -6.46
C ALA A 235 35.28 -21.48 -6.52
N ASP A 236 35.03 -22.76 -6.84
CA ASP A 236 36.08 -23.78 -6.89
C ASP A 236 37.11 -23.52 -8.01
N ALA A 237 36.64 -22.92 -9.11
CA ALA A 237 37.45 -22.62 -10.28
C ALA A 237 37.85 -21.14 -10.38
N CYS A 238 37.38 -20.30 -9.46
CA CYS A 238 37.61 -18.85 -9.45
C CYS A 238 37.32 -18.18 -10.79
N GLU A 239 36.24 -18.60 -11.45
CA GLU A 239 35.91 -18.13 -12.80
C GLU A 239 34.40 -17.96 -13.02
N PHE A 240 34.09 -17.12 -14.01
CA PHE A 240 32.73 -16.95 -14.52
C PHE A 240 32.48 -17.91 -15.67
N SER A 241 31.50 -18.81 -15.49
CA SER A 241 30.99 -19.66 -16.56
C SER A 241 30.36 -18.88 -17.72
N SER A 242 29.88 -17.66 -17.46
CA SER A 242 29.37 -16.74 -18.48
C SER A 242 29.43 -15.28 -18.02
N SER A 243 29.32 -14.33 -18.95
CA SER A 243 29.19 -12.90 -18.62
C SER A 243 27.73 -12.47 -18.41
N LYS A 244 26.78 -13.42 -18.41
CA LYS A 244 25.37 -13.10 -18.25
C LYS A 244 25.06 -12.89 -16.77
N GLY A 245 24.35 -11.81 -16.50
CA GLY A 245 23.72 -11.59 -15.21
C GLY A 245 22.56 -12.55 -14.97
N GLY A 246 21.98 -12.43 -13.79
CA GLY A 246 20.83 -13.19 -13.33
C GLY A 246 20.59 -12.94 -11.85
N ASP A 247 19.60 -13.63 -11.32
CA ASP A 247 19.25 -13.56 -9.90
C ASP A 247 20.35 -14.24 -9.06
N GLY A 248 20.71 -13.60 -7.95
CA GLY A 248 21.71 -14.09 -7.02
C GLY A 248 21.26 -15.39 -6.35
N VAL A 249 22.21 -16.29 -6.14
CA VAL A 249 21.99 -17.57 -5.45
C VAL A 249 22.47 -17.44 -4.02
N ILE A 250 21.61 -17.69 -3.04
CA ILE A 250 21.99 -17.63 -1.63
C ILE A 250 23.02 -18.73 -1.33
N VAL A 251 24.09 -18.37 -0.62
CA VAL A 251 25.15 -19.27 -0.16
C VAL A 251 25.45 -19.03 1.32
N ASP A 252 25.93 -20.07 2.00
CA ASP A 252 26.21 -20.01 3.45
C ASP A 252 27.48 -19.22 3.79
N ASP A 253 28.45 -19.18 2.87
CA ASP A 253 29.77 -18.59 3.08
C ASP A 253 30.15 -17.65 1.92
N PRO A 254 30.89 -16.56 2.18
CA PRO A 254 31.36 -15.68 1.12
C PRO A 254 32.30 -16.42 0.17
N PRO A 255 32.18 -16.19 -1.16
CA PRO A 255 33.05 -16.84 -2.12
C PRO A 255 34.50 -16.41 -1.90
N SER A 256 35.42 -17.37 -1.90
CA SER A 256 36.85 -17.13 -1.79
C SER A 256 37.61 -17.75 -2.95
N CYS A 257 38.74 -17.12 -3.23
CA CYS A 257 39.84 -17.50 -4.08
C CYS A 257 41.11 -17.14 -3.27
#